data_AF-A0A059WVL4-F1
#
_entry.id   AF-A0A059WVL4-F1
#
_cell.length_a   1.000
_cell.length_b   1.000
_cell.length_c   1.000
_cell.angle_alpha   90.00
_cell.angle_beta   90.00
_cell.angle_gamma   90.00
#
_symmetry.space_group_name_H-M   'P 1'
#
loop_
_entity.id
_entity.type
_entity.pdbx_description
1 polymer ?
#
loop_
_entity_poly.entity_id
_entity_poly.type
_entity_poly.pdbx_seq_one_letter_code
_entity_poly.pdbx_strand_id
1 'polypeptide(L)'
;VRSKGITNVLVVVVRYFGGVELGVGGLINAYKMAAENALNNSPIVEIEISETISLQFDYLMLPDIMKVVKDFGFKILEQDFKENGNMKINVPTRQKEKFADKLNLLRVLGKKIMWKVDGKLS
;
A
#
# COMPACT_ATOMS: atom_id res chain seq x y z
N VAL A 1 -0.38 13.34 16.84
CA VAL A 1 -0.39 12.09 16.03
C VAL A 1 -1.76 11.85 15.42
N ARG A 2 -2.79 11.41 16.17
CA ARG A 2 -4.15 11.17 15.64
C ARG A 2 -4.82 12.39 15.03
N SER A 3 -4.67 13.57 15.66
CA SER A 3 -5.20 14.84 15.14
C SER A 3 -4.63 15.26 13.79
N LYS A 4 -3.48 14.68 13.37
CA LYS A 4 -2.85 14.93 12.07
C LYS A 4 -3.10 13.82 11.05
N GLY A 5 -3.91 12.81 11.37
CA GLY A 5 -4.22 11.69 10.47
C GLY A 5 -3.03 10.76 10.17
N ILE A 6 -1.92 10.87 10.89
CA ILE A 6 -0.71 10.08 10.63
C ILE A 6 -0.80 8.73 11.34
N THR A 7 -0.51 7.66 10.61
CA THR A 7 -0.46 6.26 11.09
C THR A 7 0.98 5.75 11.10
N ASN A 8 1.25 4.65 11.81
CA ASN A 8 2.60 4.04 11.95
C ASN A 8 3.68 4.99 12.52
N VAL A 9 3.39 5.66 13.64
CA VAL A 9 4.32 6.58 14.30
C VAL A 9 4.57 6.18 15.75
N LEU A 10 5.84 6.18 16.17
CA LEU A 10 6.27 6.12 17.56
C LEU A 10 6.91 7.46 17.96
N VAL A 11 6.45 8.07 19.05
CA VAL A 11 7.03 9.31 19.59
C VAL A 11 7.55 9.02 20.99
N VAL A 12 8.84 9.26 21.21
CA VAL A 12 9.48 9.16 22.53
C VAL A 12 9.93 10.55 22.94
N VAL A 13 9.50 11.00 24.12
CA VAL A 13 9.95 12.27 24.69
C VAL A 13 10.76 11.95 25.94
N VAL A 14 12.04 12.33 25.93
CA VAL A 14 12.91 12.23 27.10
C VAL A 14 12.91 13.58 27.81
N ARG A 15 12.60 13.58 29.11
CA ARG A 15 12.64 14.78 29.95
C ARG A 15 13.59 14.56 31.13
N TYR A 16 14.48 15.52 31.34
CA TYR A 16 15.33 15.60 32.52
C TYR A 16 14.72 16.58 33.54
N PHE A 17 14.77 16.25 34.84
CA PHE A 17 14.22 17.09 35.90
C PHE A 17 15.16 18.28 36.20
N GLY A 18 14.63 19.49 36.16
CA GLY A 18 15.39 20.75 36.27
C GLY A 18 15.14 21.57 37.53
N GLY A 19 14.53 20.99 38.57
CA GLY A 19 14.34 21.67 39.86
C GLY A 19 12.99 22.37 40.08
N VAL A 20 12.05 22.31 39.12
CA VAL A 20 10.68 22.84 39.28
C VAL A 20 9.65 21.80 38.82
N GLU A 21 8.66 21.54 39.66
CA GLU A 21 7.52 20.67 39.34
C GLU A 21 6.49 21.43 38.49
N LEU A 22 6.12 20.85 37.35
CA LEU A 22 5.17 21.47 36.41
C LEU A 22 3.70 21.13 36.70
N GLY A 23 3.45 20.30 37.71
CA GLY A 23 2.13 19.68 37.93
C GLY A 23 1.65 18.85 36.72
N VAL A 24 0.48 18.24 36.85
CA VAL A 24 -0.09 17.35 35.83
C VAL A 24 -0.38 18.10 34.52
N GLY A 25 -0.94 19.30 34.60
CA GLY A 25 -1.27 20.11 33.41
C GLY A 25 -0.04 20.58 32.63
N GLY A 26 1.02 21.00 33.31
CA GLY A 26 2.26 21.43 32.66
C GLY A 26 3.03 20.28 32.02
N LEU A 27 2.99 19.08 32.63
CA LEU A 27 3.53 17.85 32.03
C LEU A 27 2.81 17.48 30.72
N ILE A 28 1.46 17.47 30.74
CA ILE A 28 0.66 17.16 29.56
C ILE A 28 0.99 18.13 28.43
N ASN A 29 1.07 19.43 28.72
CA ASN A 29 1.34 20.43 27.70
C ASN A 29 2.76 20.32 27.13
N ALA A 30 3.78 20.12 27.98
CA ALA A 30 5.17 19.98 27.55
C ALA A 30 5.37 18.78 26.62
N TYR A 31 4.81 17.62 26.96
CA TYR A 31 4.89 16.43 26.10
C TYR A 31 4.12 16.61 24.79
N LYS A 32 2.94 17.24 24.84
CA LYS A 32 2.15 17.53 23.63
C LYS A 32 2.93 18.43 22.68
N MET A 33 3.50 19.53 23.18
CA MET A 33 4.28 20.47 22.38
C MET A 33 5.55 19.83 21.80
N ALA A 34 6.27 19.02 22.60
CA ALA A 34 7.46 18.30 22.12
C ALA A 34 7.11 17.32 20.99
N ALA A 35 6.04 16.54 21.16
CA ALA A 35 5.55 15.62 20.14
C ALA A 35 5.08 16.36 18.87
N GLU A 36 4.40 17.49 19.03
CA GLU A 36 3.95 18.31 17.90
C GLU A 36 5.12 18.91 17.11
N ASN A 37 6.13 19.43 17.81
CA ASN A 37 7.35 19.94 17.17
C ASN A 37 8.11 18.84 16.44
N ALA A 38 8.26 17.66 17.03
CA ALA A 38 8.91 16.53 16.37
C ALA A 38 8.16 16.13 15.08
N LEU A 39 6.82 16.09 15.12
CA LEU A 39 6.01 15.76 13.95
C LEU A 39 6.02 16.85 12.87
N ASN A 40 6.11 18.13 13.25
CA ASN A 40 6.20 19.24 12.29
C ASN A 40 7.51 19.22 11.50
N ASN A 41 8.59 18.76 12.12
CA ASN A 41 9.93 18.74 11.52
C ASN A 41 10.30 17.38 10.91
N SER A 42 9.40 16.39 11.00
CA SER A 42 9.62 15.07 10.40
C SER A 42 9.04 15.02 8.99
N PRO A 43 9.74 14.42 8.01
CA PRO A 43 9.14 14.17 6.70
C PRO A 43 7.97 13.20 6.86
N ILE A 44 6.80 13.60 6.37
CA ILE A 44 5.62 12.74 6.29
C ILE A 44 5.56 12.19 4.87
N VAL A 45 5.61 10.87 4.75
CA VAL A 45 5.51 10.18 3.46
C VAL A 45 4.13 9.56 3.34
N GLU A 46 3.46 9.81 2.23
CA GLU A 46 2.21 9.14 1.89
C GLU A 46 2.53 7.77 1.32
N ILE A 47 1.97 6.72 1.94
CA ILE A 47 2.16 5.33 1.50
C ILE A 47 0.81 4.85 0.96
N GLU A 48 0.76 4.56 -0.35
CA GLU A 48 -0.40 3.90 -0.93
C GLU A 48 -0.40 2.42 -0.52
N ILE A 49 -1.50 1.98 0.09
CA ILE A 49 -1.67 0.58 0.48
C ILE A 49 -1.91 -0.22 -0.81
N SER A 50 -1.03 -1.19 -1.06
CA SER A 50 -1.06 -2.01 -2.27
C SER A 50 -0.83 -3.48 -1.94
N GLU A 51 -1.31 -4.35 -2.81
CA GLU A 51 -1.13 -5.80 -2.72
C GLU A 51 -0.44 -6.32 -3.99
N THR A 52 0.37 -7.36 -3.85
CA THR A 52 0.97 -8.03 -5.00
C THR A 52 -0.01 -9.07 -5.55
N ILE A 53 -0.33 -8.97 -6.84
CA ILE A 53 -1.17 -9.94 -7.55
C ILE A 53 -0.32 -10.69 -8.56
N SER A 54 -0.34 -12.02 -8.46
CA SER A 54 0.20 -12.91 -9.48
C SER A 54 -0.89 -13.26 -10.49
N LEU A 55 -0.58 -13.09 -11.77
CA LEU A 55 -1.42 -13.40 -12.92
C LEU A 55 -0.78 -14.57 -13.67
N GLN A 56 -1.61 -15.53 -14.08
CA GLN A 56 -1.25 -16.61 -14.97
C GLN A 56 -2.28 -16.68 -16.10
N PHE A 57 -1.82 -16.56 -17.34
CA PHE A 57 -2.66 -16.46 -18.52
C PHE A 57 -2.01 -17.15 -19.73
N ASP A 58 -2.80 -17.48 -20.73
CA ASP A 58 -2.28 -17.98 -22.01
C ASP A 58 -1.48 -16.89 -22.72
N TYR A 59 -0.37 -17.25 -23.38
CA TYR A 59 0.46 -16.31 -24.13
C TYR A 59 -0.33 -15.49 -25.16
N LEU A 60 -1.38 -16.05 -25.74
CA LEU A 60 -2.29 -15.35 -26.67
C LEU A 60 -2.95 -14.11 -26.05
N MET A 61 -3.04 -14.06 -24.72
CA MET A 61 -3.65 -12.97 -23.97
C MET A 61 -2.67 -11.88 -23.55
N LEU A 62 -1.37 -12.07 -23.79
CA LEU A 62 -0.35 -11.12 -23.37
C LEU A 62 -0.67 -9.67 -23.80
N PRO A 63 -1.12 -9.39 -25.04
CA PRO A 63 -1.45 -8.02 -25.44
C PRO A 63 -2.60 -7.41 -24.62
N ASP A 64 -3.64 -8.19 -24.36
CA ASP A 64 -4.81 -7.73 -23.60
C ASP A 64 -4.46 -7.48 -22.14
N ILE A 65 -3.73 -8.41 -21.50
CA ILE A 65 -3.32 -8.27 -20.11
C ILE A 65 -2.36 -7.10 -19.96
N MET A 66 -1.37 -6.95 -20.85
CA MET A 66 -0.45 -5.82 -20.84
C MET A 66 -1.17 -4.50 -21.04
N LYS A 67 -2.20 -4.46 -21.89
CA LYS A 67 -3.05 -3.28 -22.06
C LYS A 67 -3.77 -2.93 -20.76
N VAL A 68 -4.45 -3.89 -20.13
CA VAL A 68 -5.13 -3.65 -18.85
C VAL A 68 -4.15 -3.17 -17.78
N VAL A 69 -2.99 -3.83 -17.62
CA VAL A 69 -1.98 -3.42 -16.63
C VAL A 69 -1.49 -1.99 -16.86
N LYS A 70 -1.29 -1.59 -18.13
CA LYS A 70 -0.90 -0.22 -18.50
C LYS A 70 -2.02 0.79 -18.30
N ASP A 71 -3.27 0.45 -18.66
CA ASP A 71 -4.43 1.33 -18.52
C ASP A 71 -4.66 1.73 -17.05
N PHE A 72 -4.36 0.82 -16.13
CA PHE A 72 -4.43 1.07 -14.69
C PHE A 72 -3.13 1.66 -14.09
N GLY A 73 -2.04 1.72 -14.87
CA GLY A 73 -0.74 2.24 -14.41
C GLY A 73 -0.07 1.38 -13.34
N PHE A 74 -0.35 0.07 -13.30
CA PHE A 74 0.21 -0.80 -12.27
C PHE A 74 1.70 -1.07 -12.50
N LYS A 75 2.45 -1.13 -11.40
CA LYS A 75 3.87 -1.47 -11.44
C LYS A 75 4.03 -2.98 -11.63
N ILE A 76 4.71 -3.37 -12.71
CA ILE A 76 5.10 -4.77 -12.94
C ILE A 76 6.33 -5.07 -12.06
N LEU A 77 6.23 -6.10 -11.22
CA LEU A 77 7.29 -6.56 -10.34
C LEU A 77 8.10 -7.68 -10.98
N GLU A 78 7.42 -8.63 -11.62
CA GLU A 78 8.03 -9.78 -12.29
C GLU A 78 7.23 -10.14 -13.54
N GLN A 79 7.92 -10.63 -14.56
CA GLN A 79 7.30 -11.14 -15.79
C GLN A 79 8.09 -12.35 -16.31
N ASP A 80 7.39 -13.46 -16.55
CA ASP A 80 7.93 -14.68 -17.14
C ASP A 80 6.96 -15.20 -18.20
N PHE A 81 7.41 -15.25 -19.45
CA PHE A 81 6.58 -15.57 -20.62
C PHE A 81 7.06 -16.85 -21.33
N LYS A 82 7.71 -17.79 -20.63
CA LYS A 82 8.29 -19.01 -21.25
C LYS A 82 7.28 -19.93 -21.94
N GLU A 83 6.30 -20.41 -21.21
CA GLU A 83 5.27 -21.36 -21.73
C GLU A 83 3.87 -20.75 -21.62
N ASN A 84 3.56 -20.23 -20.44
CA ASN A 84 2.38 -19.43 -20.17
C ASN A 84 2.82 -18.05 -19.69
N GLY A 85 1.96 -17.05 -19.87
CA GLY A 85 2.21 -15.73 -19.34
C GLY A 85 2.04 -15.70 -17.82
N ASN A 86 3.14 -15.54 -17.10
CA ASN A 86 3.16 -15.29 -15.66
C ASN A 86 3.61 -13.86 -15.41
N MET A 87 2.89 -13.14 -14.55
CA MET A 87 3.23 -11.76 -14.23
C MET A 87 2.85 -11.44 -12.79
N LYS A 88 3.73 -10.73 -12.07
CA LYS A 88 3.40 -10.14 -10.77
C LYS A 88 3.28 -8.63 -10.92
N ILE A 89 2.19 -8.08 -10.42
CA ILE A 89 1.90 -6.64 -10.44
C ILE A 89 1.60 -6.15 -9.04
N ASN A 90 1.99 -4.91 -8.76
CA ASN A 90 1.56 -4.20 -7.56
C ASN A 90 0.25 -3.46 -7.84
N VAL A 91 -0.80 -3.80 -7.09
CA VAL A 91 -2.16 -3.28 -7.28
C VAL A 91 -2.58 -2.51 -6.03
N PRO A 92 -2.82 -1.18 -6.14
CA PRO A 92 -3.39 -0.40 -5.05
C PRO A 92 -4.72 -0.98 -4.58
N THR A 93 -4.93 -1.07 -3.27
CA THR A 93 -6.16 -1.68 -2.70
C THR A 93 -7.43 -1.01 -3.23
N ARG A 94 -7.39 0.31 -3.49
CA ARG A 94 -8.50 1.08 -4.07
C ARG A 94 -8.88 0.64 -5.50
N GLN A 95 -7.95 0.06 -6.25
CA GLN A 95 -8.15 -0.36 -7.64
C GLN A 95 -8.35 -1.87 -7.80
N LYS A 96 -8.17 -2.64 -6.72
CA LYS A 96 -8.29 -4.11 -6.71
C LYS A 96 -9.62 -4.60 -7.25
N GLU A 97 -10.73 -4.04 -6.78
CA GLU A 97 -12.08 -4.47 -7.16
C GLU A 97 -12.33 -4.24 -8.67
N LYS A 98 -12.06 -3.03 -9.14
CA LYS A 98 -12.17 -2.67 -10.57
C LYS A 98 -11.27 -3.54 -11.46
N PHE A 99 -10.07 -3.87 -10.99
CA PHE A 99 -9.17 -4.74 -11.71
C PHE A 99 -9.69 -6.19 -11.76
N ALA A 100 -10.18 -6.71 -10.64
CA ALA A 100 -10.79 -8.04 -10.57
C ALA A 100 -12.02 -8.15 -11.49
N ASP A 101 -12.87 -7.14 -11.55
CA ASP A 101 -14.00 -7.09 -12.48
C ASP A 101 -13.56 -7.15 -13.95
N LYS A 102 -12.47 -6.42 -14.28
CA LYS A 102 -11.93 -6.43 -15.64
C LYS A 102 -11.35 -7.81 -16.01
N LEU A 103 -10.66 -8.47 -15.08
CA LEU A 103 -10.17 -9.84 -15.28
C LEU A 103 -11.33 -10.84 -15.42
N ASN A 104 -12.38 -10.70 -14.62
CA ASN A 104 -13.57 -11.55 -14.71
C ASN A 104 -14.25 -11.41 -16.07
N LEU A 105 -14.36 -10.18 -16.61
CA LEU A 105 -14.91 -9.95 -17.94
C LEU A 105 -14.09 -10.68 -19.02
N LEU A 106 -12.77 -10.62 -18.93
CA LEU A 106 -11.90 -11.36 -19.86
C LEU A 106 -12.07 -12.88 -19.73
N ARG A 107 -12.33 -13.38 -18.51
CA ARG A 107 -12.59 -14.80 -18.26
C ARG A 107 -13.91 -15.27 -18.88
N VAL A 108 -14.97 -14.45 -18.82
CA VAL A 108 -16.29 -14.75 -19.42
C VAL A 108 -16.21 -14.82 -20.95
N LEU A 109 -15.27 -14.11 -21.57
CA LEU A 109 -15.00 -14.17 -23.02
C LEU A 109 -14.28 -15.47 -23.46
N GLY A 110 -14.30 -16.51 -22.62
CA GLY A 110 -13.69 -17.81 -22.90
C GLY A 110 -12.18 -17.85 -22.68
N LYS A 111 -11.59 -16.81 -22.09
CA LYS A 111 -10.15 -16.73 -21.91
C LYS A 111 -9.71 -17.31 -20.57
N LYS A 112 -8.69 -18.18 -20.58
CA LYS A 112 -8.20 -18.87 -19.38
C LYS A 112 -7.21 -17.98 -18.63
N ILE A 113 -7.70 -17.26 -17.61
CA ILE A 113 -6.89 -16.45 -16.69
C ILE A 113 -7.06 -16.98 -15.26
N MET A 114 -5.95 -17.16 -14.56
CA MET A 114 -5.91 -17.38 -13.12
C MET A 114 -5.15 -16.23 -12.46
N TRP A 115 -5.61 -15.80 -11.29
CA TRP A 115 -4.92 -14.78 -10.52
C TRP A 115 -5.00 -15.10 -9.02
N LYS A 116 -3.95 -14.71 -8.28
CA LYS A 116 -3.86 -14.87 -6.83
C LYS A 116 -3.23 -13.64 -6.19
N VAL A 117 -3.66 -13.30 -4.98
CA VAL A 117 -2.99 -12.28 -4.16
C VAL A 117 -1.85 -12.97 -3.40
N ASP A 118 -0.62 -12.47 -3.56
CA ASP A 118 0.54 -13.02 -2.86
C ASP A 118 0.40 -12.73 -1.36
N GLY A 119 0.40 -13.78 -0.54
CA GLY A 119 0.27 -13.69 0.92
C GLY A 119 -1.11 -14.05 1.51
N LYS A 120 -2.14 -14.31 0.69
CA LYS A 120 -3.40 -14.93 1.16
C LYS A 120 -3.93 -15.90 0.09
N LEU A 121 -3.94 -17.20 0.41
CA LEU A 121 -4.90 -18.11 -0.21
C LEU A 121 -6.28 -17.62 0.21
N SER A 122 -7.10 -17.20 -0.75
CA SER A 122 -8.55 -17.10 -0.59
C SER A 122 -9.18 -18.28 -1.33
#